data_AF-A0A954QJD2-F1
#
_entry.id   AF-A0A954QJD2-F1
#
_cell.length_a   1.000
_cell.length_b   1.000
_cell.length_c   1.000
_cell.angle_alpha   90.00
_cell.angle_beta   90.00
_cell.angle_gamma   90.00
#
_symmetry.space_group_name_H-M   'P 1'
#
loop_
_entity.id
_entity.type
_entity.pdbx_description
1 polymer ?
#
loop_
_entity_poly.entity_id
_entity_poly.type
_entity_poly.pdbx_seq_one_letter_code
_entity_poly.pdbx_strand_id
1 'polypeptide(L)'
;KASDLQAFAFKVLDGTPGFDRDGVISRGQATHVMSQLMAKGWKIDNAKEVLERTLPDNDFLIRQLSDEAGKVFLKKIGDVEGSLDRLDRLARMPQGENNVNDLIRKVPNGYEWITSMSNTAHGRRMAERLEAAQGGQDFNEPTGRIYTVKALSSALEGHVTRNEARN
;
A
#
# COMPACT_ATOMS: atom_id res chain seq x y z
N LYS A 1 15.99 -12.46 4.94
CA LYS A 1 15.11 -12.96 3.84
C LYS A 1 14.15 -11.86 3.38
N ALA A 2 13.08 -11.49 4.09
CA ALA A 2 12.28 -10.30 3.77
C ALA A 2 13.08 -8.98 3.86
N SER A 3 13.93 -8.83 4.88
CA SER A 3 14.82 -7.68 5.06
C SER A 3 15.74 -7.44 3.86
N ASP A 4 16.22 -8.52 3.22
CA ASP A 4 17.17 -8.44 2.11
C ASP A 4 16.45 -8.08 0.81
N LEU A 5 15.25 -8.62 0.59
CA LEU A 5 14.37 -8.22 -0.51
C LEU A 5 13.92 -6.76 -0.39
N GLN A 6 13.65 -6.31 0.84
CA GLN A 6 13.29 -4.92 1.10
C GLN A 6 14.46 -3.97 0.85
N ALA A 7 15.65 -4.29 1.37
CA ALA A 7 16.85 -3.51 1.10
C ALA A 7 17.18 -3.48 -0.40
N PHE A 8 16.98 -4.59 -1.10
CA PHE A 8 17.12 -4.66 -2.56
C PHE A 8 16.12 -3.74 -3.27
N ALA A 9 14.83 -3.82 -2.90
CA ALA A 9 13.78 -3.00 -3.49
C ALA A 9 14.07 -1.50 -3.27
N PHE A 10 14.48 -1.10 -2.06
CA PHE A 10 14.90 0.28 -1.79
C PHE A 10 16.07 0.71 -2.66
N LYS A 11 17.12 -0.11 -2.77
CA LYS A 11 18.26 0.19 -3.63
C LYS A 11 17.86 0.39 -5.10
N VAL A 12 16.92 -0.39 -5.60
CA VAL A 12 16.40 -0.25 -6.97
C VAL A 12 15.60 1.04 -7.12
N LEU A 13 14.79 1.39 -6.13
CA LEU A 13 13.83 2.48 -6.23
C LEU A 13 14.38 3.86 -5.82
N ASP A 14 15.46 3.95 -5.04
CA ASP A 14 16.04 5.23 -4.62
C ASP A 14 16.45 6.14 -5.80
N GLY A 15 16.72 5.56 -6.98
CA GLY A 15 17.00 6.30 -8.20
C GLY A 15 15.76 6.73 -9.01
N THR A 16 14.56 6.36 -8.55
CA THR A 16 13.29 6.66 -9.24
C THR A 16 12.75 8.02 -8.78
N PRO A 17 12.54 8.98 -9.68
CA PRO A 17 11.95 10.28 -9.32
C PRO A 17 10.63 10.12 -8.57
N GLY A 18 10.49 10.83 -7.45
CA GLY A 18 9.27 10.83 -6.64
C GLY A 18 9.08 9.61 -5.74
N PHE A 19 10.02 8.65 -5.71
CA PHE A 19 9.97 7.54 -4.76
C PHE A 19 10.30 8.00 -3.33
N ASP A 20 9.57 7.44 -2.36
CA ASP A 20 9.79 7.60 -0.93
C ASP A 20 9.76 6.20 -0.28
N ARG A 21 10.74 5.90 0.59
CA ARG A 21 10.87 4.60 1.26
C ARG A 21 9.74 4.33 2.25
N ASP A 22 9.19 5.39 2.83
CA ASP A 22 8.01 5.35 3.70
C ASP A 22 6.70 5.58 2.90
N GLY A 23 6.83 5.67 1.56
CA GLY A 23 5.78 5.93 0.60
C GLY A 23 4.96 4.70 0.18
N VAL A 24 3.93 4.97 -0.62
CA VAL A 24 3.23 3.93 -1.37
C VAL A 24 4.07 3.42 -2.54
N ILE A 25 3.86 2.16 -2.92
CA ILE A 25 4.44 1.56 -4.12
C ILE A 25 3.39 1.36 -5.21
N SER A 26 3.70 1.81 -6.42
CA SER A 26 2.86 1.59 -7.59
C SER A 26 3.21 0.29 -8.33
N ARG A 27 2.32 -0.17 -9.22
CA ARG A 27 2.56 -1.37 -10.03
C ARG A 27 3.77 -1.21 -10.95
N GLY A 28 4.01 -0.03 -11.52
CA GLY A 28 5.21 0.23 -12.32
C GLY A 28 6.49 0.06 -11.51
N GLN A 29 6.52 0.60 -10.28
CA GLN A 29 7.64 0.44 -9.36
C GLN A 29 7.85 -1.02 -8.93
N ALA A 30 6.77 -1.74 -8.57
CA ALA A 30 6.83 -3.15 -8.22
C ALA A 30 7.34 -4.01 -9.40
N THR A 31 6.88 -3.71 -10.62
CA THR A 31 7.36 -4.36 -11.86
C THR A 31 8.85 -4.11 -12.06
N HIS A 32 9.32 -2.87 -11.85
CA HIS A 32 10.73 -2.54 -11.95
C HIS A 32 11.58 -3.34 -10.96
N VAL A 33 11.17 -3.42 -9.68
CA VAL A 33 11.85 -4.24 -8.66
C VAL A 33 11.94 -5.71 -9.07
N MET A 34 10.82 -6.31 -9.48
CA MET A 34 10.79 -7.72 -9.92
C MET A 34 11.68 -7.96 -11.15
N SER A 35 11.71 -7.03 -12.10
CA SER A 35 12.57 -7.12 -13.29
C SER A 35 14.06 -7.14 -12.91
N GLN A 36 14.45 -6.34 -11.91
CA GLN A 36 15.83 -6.28 -11.42
C GLN A 36 16.22 -7.53 -10.62
N LEU A 37 15.28 -8.13 -9.89
CA LEU A 37 15.48 -9.44 -9.26
C LEU A 37 15.70 -10.52 -10.33
N MET A 38 14.84 -10.58 -11.36
CA MET A 38 14.97 -11.56 -12.45
C MET A 38 16.27 -11.40 -13.23
N ALA A 39 16.69 -10.15 -13.52
CA ALA A 39 17.98 -9.87 -14.16
C ALA A 39 19.20 -10.33 -13.32
N LYS A 40 19.02 -10.51 -12.01
CA LYS A 40 20.05 -11.06 -11.10
C LYS A 40 19.96 -12.57 -10.91
N GLY A 41 19.15 -13.25 -11.73
CA GLY A 41 18.99 -14.70 -11.69
C GLY A 41 18.02 -15.19 -10.61
N TRP A 42 17.17 -14.33 -10.06
CA TRP A 42 16.10 -14.76 -9.17
C TRP A 42 14.86 -15.16 -9.98
N LYS A 43 14.27 -16.31 -9.65
CA LYS A 43 12.97 -16.73 -10.14
C LYS A 43 11.90 -16.25 -9.15
N ILE A 44 10.78 -15.74 -9.66
CA ILE A 44 9.64 -15.26 -8.86
C ILE A 44 8.39 -16.02 -9.30
N ASP A 45 7.96 -17.01 -8.53
CA ASP A 45 6.89 -17.93 -8.96
C ASP A 45 5.49 -17.28 -8.92
N ASN A 46 5.28 -16.27 -8.07
CA ASN A 46 4.00 -15.59 -7.87
C ASN A 46 3.94 -14.17 -8.48
N ALA A 47 4.86 -13.83 -9.40
CA ALA A 47 5.01 -12.45 -9.89
C ALA A 47 3.70 -11.81 -10.38
N LYS A 48 2.90 -12.57 -11.15
CA LYS A 48 1.62 -12.09 -11.69
C LYS A 48 0.63 -11.71 -10.58
N GLU A 49 0.43 -12.60 -9.61
CA GLU A 49 -0.49 -12.38 -8.49
C GLU A 49 -0.07 -11.16 -7.66
N VAL A 50 1.23 -11.03 -7.37
CA VAL A 50 1.77 -9.90 -6.61
C VAL A 50 1.53 -8.58 -7.36
N LEU A 51 1.73 -8.55 -8.68
CA LEU A 51 1.48 -7.34 -9.48
C LEU A 51 -0.01 -6.97 -9.59
N GLU A 52 -0.90 -7.96 -9.63
CA GLU A 52 -2.37 -7.74 -9.63
C GLU A 52 -2.85 -7.13 -8.30
N ARG A 53 -2.18 -7.47 -7.20
CA ARG A 53 -2.45 -6.93 -5.85
C ARG A 53 -1.88 -5.52 -5.63
N THR A 54 -0.90 -5.09 -6.41
CA THR A 54 -0.37 -3.71 -6.37
C THR A 54 -1.25 -2.75 -7.18
N LEU A 55 -1.47 -1.54 -6.67
CA LEU A 55 -2.27 -0.50 -7.33
C LEU A 55 -1.60 0.01 -8.63
N PRO A 56 -2.36 0.32 -9.69
CA PRO A 56 -1.80 0.90 -10.92
C PRO A 56 -1.21 2.30 -10.67
N ASP A 57 -0.29 2.73 -11.54
CA ASP A 57 0.41 4.03 -11.38
C ASP A 57 -0.53 5.25 -11.38
N ASN A 58 -1.68 5.14 -12.07
CA ASN A 58 -2.68 6.20 -12.16
C ASN A 58 -3.81 6.07 -11.11
N ASP A 59 -3.72 5.10 -10.20
CA ASP A 59 -4.71 4.91 -9.14
C ASP A 59 -4.87 6.18 -8.30
N PHE A 60 -6.10 6.44 -7.85
CA PHE A 60 -6.40 7.59 -7.01
C PHE A 60 -5.53 7.63 -5.75
N LEU A 61 -5.39 6.52 -5.03
CA LEU A 61 -4.60 6.49 -3.81
C LEU A 61 -3.11 6.67 -4.08
N ILE A 62 -2.59 6.09 -5.17
CA ILE A 62 -1.20 6.31 -5.57
C ILE A 62 -0.95 7.81 -5.79
N ARG A 63 -1.83 8.49 -6.53
CA ARG A 63 -1.69 9.94 -6.77
C ARG A 63 -1.83 10.76 -5.49
N GLN A 64 -2.81 10.46 -4.63
CA GLN A 64 -3.04 11.22 -3.41
C GLN A 64 -1.95 11.05 -2.36
N LEU A 65 -1.34 9.86 -2.27
CA LEU A 65 -0.33 9.55 -1.26
C LEU A 65 1.11 9.82 -1.71
N SER A 66 1.32 10.16 -2.99
CA SER A 66 2.66 10.43 -3.55
C SER A 66 3.11 11.88 -3.45
N ASP A 67 2.23 12.82 -3.12
CA ASP A 67 2.61 14.22 -2.91
C ASP A 67 2.97 14.51 -1.44
N GLU A 68 3.45 15.71 -1.14
CA GLU A 68 3.95 16.05 0.19
C GLU A 68 2.88 15.93 1.30
N ALA A 69 1.63 16.31 1.03
CA ALA A 69 0.55 16.16 1.99
C ALA A 69 0.19 14.69 2.21
N GLY A 70 0.12 13.92 1.12
CA GLY A 70 -0.08 12.49 1.11
C GLY A 70 0.98 11.72 1.90
N LYS A 71 2.26 12.05 1.71
CA LYS A 71 3.39 11.44 2.44
C LYS A 71 3.30 11.70 3.95
N VAL A 72 2.99 12.94 4.35
CA VAL A 72 2.80 13.28 5.77
C VAL A 72 1.62 12.50 6.37
N PHE A 73 0.52 12.38 5.63
CA PHE A 73 -0.63 11.59 6.06
C PHE A 73 -0.29 10.09 6.18
N LEU A 74 0.37 9.54 5.16
CA LEU A 74 0.80 8.15 5.10
C LEU A 74 1.72 7.80 6.28
N LYS A 75 2.68 8.68 6.62
CA LYS A 75 3.57 8.48 7.77
C LYS A 75 2.81 8.30 9.09
N LYS A 76 1.60 8.85 9.22
CA LYS A 76 0.76 8.71 10.42
C LYS A 76 -0.07 7.42 10.45
N ILE A 77 -0.36 6.84 9.29
CA ILE A 77 -1.26 5.68 9.19
C ILE A 77 -0.57 4.40 8.73
N GLY A 78 0.62 4.47 8.13
CA GLY A 78 1.27 3.36 7.43
C GLY A 78 1.67 2.19 8.32
N ASP A 79 1.92 2.46 9.60
CA ASP A 79 2.22 1.43 10.61
C ASP A 79 0.99 0.99 11.43
N VAL A 80 -0.18 1.58 11.17
CA VAL A 80 -1.40 1.22 11.90
C VAL A 80 -2.16 0.15 11.12
N GLU A 81 -2.30 -1.03 11.72
CA GLU A 81 -2.93 -2.20 11.12
C GLU A 81 -4.30 -1.91 10.50
N GLY A 82 -4.47 -2.32 9.23
CA GLY A 82 -5.69 -2.15 8.45
C GLY A 82 -5.99 -0.70 8.02
N SER A 83 -5.14 0.27 8.31
CA SER A 83 -5.45 1.68 7.98
C SER A 83 -5.44 1.97 6.48
N LEU A 84 -4.50 1.38 5.74
CA LEU A 84 -4.45 1.53 4.28
C LEU A 84 -5.59 0.78 3.59
N ASP A 85 -5.96 -0.39 4.11
CA ASP A 85 -7.14 -1.13 3.65
C ASP A 85 -8.41 -0.30 3.82
N ARG A 86 -8.63 0.29 5.00
CA ARG A 86 -9.78 1.16 5.26
C ARG A 86 -9.76 2.43 4.42
N LEU A 87 -8.58 3.02 4.18
CA LEU A 87 -8.45 4.18 3.30
C LEU A 87 -8.84 3.84 1.85
N ASP A 88 -8.43 2.67 1.35
CA ASP A 88 -8.79 2.16 0.03
C ASP A 88 -10.28 1.84 -0.07
N ARG A 89 -10.84 1.16 0.92
CA ARG A 89 -12.29 0.91 1.01
C ARG A 89 -13.07 2.23 1.03
N LEU A 90 -12.64 3.20 1.85
CA LEU A 90 -13.26 4.52 1.92
C LEU A 90 -13.21 5.22 0.56
N ALA A 91 -12.08 5.21 -0.14
CA ALA A 91 -11.93 5.83 -1.45
C ALA A 91 -12.92 5.28 -2.49
N ARG A 92 -13.32 4.01 -2.36
CA ARG A 92 -14.24 3.32 -3.28
C ARG A 92 -15.73 3.53 -2.95
N MET A 93 -16.06 4.06 -1.78
CA MET A 93 -17.43 4.38 -1.40
C MET A 93 -17.97 5.55 -2.24
N PRO A 94 -19.31 5.76 -2.32
CA PRO A 94 -19.86 6.98 -2.87
C PRO A 94 -19.26 8.22 -2.20
N GLN A 95 -18.78 9.18 -3.00
CA GLN A 95 -18.02 10.36 -2.53
C GLN A 95 -16.69 10.03 -1.81
N GLY A 96 -16.23 8.79 -1.87
CA GLY A 96 -15.04 8.29 -1.18
C GLY A 96 -13.76 9.04 -1.52
N GLU A 97 -13.50 9.25 -2.82
CA GLU A 97 -12.32 10.02 -3.26
C GLU A 97 -12.33 11.46 -2.71
N ASN A 98 -13.50 12.13 -2.70
CA ASN A 98 -13.62 13.47 -2.13
C ASN A 98 -13.36 13.45 -0.62
N ASN A 99 -13.91 12.46 0.09
CA ASN A 99 -13.70 12.29 1.53
C ASN A 99 -12.22 12.05 1.85
N VAL A 100 -11.55 11.16 1.11
CA VAL A 100 -10.12 10.88 1.30
C VAL A 100 -9.28 12.13 1.02
N ASN A 101 -9.56 12.86 -0.07
CA ASN A 101 -8.87 14.11 -0.37
C ASN A 101 -9.04 15.12 0.76
N ASP A 102 -10.24 15.25 1.32
CA ASP A 102 -10.53 16.18 2.40
C ASP A 102 -9.86 15.77 3.71
N LEU A 103 -9.82 14.47 4.04
CA LEU A 103 -9.07 13.95 5.19
C LEU A 103 -7.57 14.24 5.08
N ILE A 104 -6.99 14.14 3.88
CA ILE A 104 -5.56 14.39 3.67
C ILE A 104 -5.25 15.89 3.75
N ARG A 105 -6.12 16.76 3.22
CA ARG A 105 -5.76 18.16 2.91
C ARG A 105 -6.50 19.22 3.70
N LYS A 106 -7.72 18.94 4.15
CA LYS A 106 -8.63 19.97 4.69
C LYS A 106 -8.95 19.74 6.15
N VAL A 107 -9.12 18.49 6.57
CA VAL A 107 -9.49 18.14 7.94
C VAL A 107 -8.25 18.18 8.83
N PRO A 108 -8.21 19.05 9.86
CA PRO A 108 -7.12 19.02 10.84
C PRO A 108 -7.05 17.63 11.49
N ASN A 109 -5.84 17.05 11.52
CA ASN A 109 -5.61 15.69 12.01
C ASN A 109 -6.51 14.61 11.35
N GLY A 110 -6.85 14.74 10.07
CA GLY A 110 -7.71 13.77 9.37
C GLY A 110 -7.22 12.32 9.41
N TYR A 111 -5.92 12.07 9.67
CA TYR A 111 -5.40 10.72 9.88
C TYR A 111 -6.00 10.03 11.11
N GLU A 112 -6.42 10.78 12.14
CA GLU A 112 -7.05 10.24 13.35
C GLU A 112 -8.39 9.57 13.05
N TRP A 113 -9.10 10.00 11.99
CA TRP A 113 -10.32 9.32 11.55
C TRP A 113 -10.03 7.87 11.16
N ILE A 114 -8.94 7.64 10.44
CA ILE A 114 -8.56 6.29 9.99
C ILE A 114 -7.98 5.48 11.16
N THR A 115 -7.07 6.05 11.95
CA THR A 115 -6.39 5.30 13.01
C THR A 115 -7.27 5.03 14.23
N SER A 116 -8.23 5.89 14.53
CA SER A 116 -9.17 5.70 15.64
C SER A 116 -10.12 4.52 15.41
N MET A 117 -10.40 4.17 14.14
CA MET A 117 -11.26 3.03 13.77
C MET A 117 -10.68 1.68 14.23
N SER A 118 -9.35 1.53 14.22
CA SER A 118 -8.68 0.35 14.76
C SER A 118 -8.65 0.35 16.29
N ASN A 119 -8.44 1.52 16.90
CA ASN A 119 -7.87 1.59 18.26
C ASN A 119 -8.86 2.03 19.34
N THR A 120 -10.04 2.54 18.98
CA THR A 120 -11.00 3.10 19.94
C THR A 120 -12.37 2.45 19.84
N ALA A 121 -13.11 2.39 20.96
CA ALA A 121 -14.49 1.87 20.95
C ALA A 121 -15.44 2.74 20.10
N HIS A 122 -15.22 4.06 20.08
CA HIS A 122 -15.98 4.98 19.23
C HIS A 122 -15.67 4.77 17.75
N GLY A 123 -14.39 4.67 17.40
CA GLY A 123 -13.97 4.43 16.02
C GLY A 123 -14.43 3.08 15.48
N ARG A 124 -14.45 2.02 16.29
CA ARG A 124 -15.01 0.72 15.87
C ARG A 124 -16.49 0.81 15.48
N ARG A 125 -17.31 1.52 16.28
CA ARG A 125 -18.72 1.78 15.92
C ARG A 125 -18.87 2.61 14.65
N MET A 126 -17.95 3.54 14.40
CA MET A 126 -17.93 4.31 13.17
C MET A 126 -17.62 3.42 11.97
N ALA A 127 -16.64 2.52 12.11
CA ALA A 127 -16.28 1.56 11.08
C ALA A 127 -17.42 0.56 10.78
N GLU A 128 -18.14 0.08 11.81
CA GLU A 128 -19.36 -0.72 11.66
C GLU A 128 -20.46 0.02 10.88
N ARG A 129 -20.64 1.32 11.13
CA ARG A 129 -21.60 2.15 10.38
C ARG A 129 -21.20 2.32 8.92
N LEU A 130 -19.91 2.49 8.65
CA LEU A 130 -19.39 2.58 7.29
C LEU A 130 -19.58 1.26 6.56
N GLU A 131 -19.37 0.13 7.24
CA GLU A 131 -19.61 -1.20 6.68
C GLU A 131 -21.08 -1.42 6.29
N ALA A 132 -22.01 -0.93 7.12
CA ALA A 132 -23.44 -0.99 6.83
C ALA A 132 -23.92 0.04 5.78
N ALA A 133 -23.08 1.00 5.37
CA ALA A 133 -23.43 2.03 4.41
C ALA A 133 -23.36 1.52 2.97
N GLN A 134 -23.95 2.28 2.04
CA GLN A 134 -23.91 1.95 0.61
C GLN A 134 -22.45 1.92 0.10
N GLY A 135 -22.04 0.81 -0.50
CA GLY A 135 -20.68 0.62 -1.00
C GLY A 135 -19.64 0.35 0.10
N GLY A 136 -20.08 0.19 1.35
CA GLY A 136 -19.23 -0.10 2.50
C GLY A 136 -18.99 -1.58 2.75
N GLN A 137 -19.50 -2.48 1.90
CA GLN A 137 -19.29 -3.92 2.08
C GLN A 137 -17.79 -4.23 2.25
N ASP A 138 -17.48 -5.01 3.28
CA ASP A 138 -16.11 -5.39 3.65
C ASP A 138 -15.22 -4.21 4.08
N PHE A 139 -15.79 -3.09 4.54
CA PHE A 139 -15.01 -1.92 4.96
C PHE A 139 -13.95 -2.25 6.03
N ASN A 140 -14.27 -3.23 6.90
CA ASN A 140 -13.40 -3.66 7.98
C ASN A 140 -12.46 -4.81 7.60
N GLU A 141 -12.60 -5.37 6.40
CA GLU A 141 -11.83 -6.52 5.95
C GLU A 141 -10.56 -6.10 5.20
N PRO A 142 -9.47 -6.87 5.29
CA PRO A 142 -8.30 -6.68 4.47
C PRO A 142 -8.65 -6.67 2.98
N THR A 143 -8.04 -5.76 2.22
CA THR A 143 -8.21 -5.71 0.75
C THR A 143 -7.36 -6.77 0.04
N GLY A 144 -6.36 -7.31 0.72
CA GLY A 144 -5.32 -8.16 0.15
C GLY A 144 -4.32 -7.42 -0.75
N ARG A 145 -4.42 -6.09 -0.88
CA ARG A 145 -3.54 -5.29 -1.73
C ARG A 145 -2.15 -5.12 -1.12
N ILE A 146 -1.22 -4.71 -1.99
CA ILE A 146 0.16 -4.38 -1.63
C ILE A 146 0.34 -2.89 -1.82
N TYR A 147 0.48 -2.16 -0.70
CA TYR A 147 0.56 -0.70 -0.69
C TYR A 147 1.97 -0.15 -0.51
N THR A 148 2.87 -0.89 0.16
CA THR A 148 4.21 -0.41 0.54
C THR A 148 5.31 -1.36 0.09
N VAL A 149 6.55 -0.88 0.06
CA VAL A 149 7.72 -1.73 -0.23
C VAL A 149 7.83 -2.88 0.76
N LYS A 150 7.54 -2.63 2.05
CA LYS A 150 7.52 -3.66 3.09
C LYS A 150 6.53 -4.79 2.72
N ALA A 151 5.30 -4.42 2.35
CA ALA A 151 4.28 -5.38 1.93
C ALA A 151 4.69 -6.14 0.65
N LEU A 152 5.33 -5.46 -0.31
CA LEU A 152 5.86 -6.11 -1.52
C LEU A 152 6.92 -7.15 -1.17
N SER A 153 7.89 -6.80 -0.33
CA SER A 153 8.97 -7.71 0.07
C SER A 153 8.45 -8.91 0.84
N SER A 154 7.46 -8.72 1.71
CA SER A 154 6.78 -9.83 2.38
C SER A 154 6.00 -10.72 1.42
N ALA A 155 5.32 -10.16 0.42
CA ALA A 155 4.57 -10.95 -0.58
C ALA A 155 5.49 -11.75 -1.52
N LEU A 156 6.72 -11.31 -1.71
CA LEU A 156 7.76 -12.02 -2.46
C LEU A 156 8.49 -13.06 -1.61
N GLU A 157 8.51 -12.92 -0.29
CA GLU A 157 9.17 -13.87 0.59
C GLU A 157 8.59 -15.29 0.43
N GLY A 158 9.47 -16.30 0.33
CA GLY A 158 9.05 -17.69 0.09
C GLY A 158 8.72 -18.04 -1.37
N HIS A 159 8.53 -17.04 -2.24
CA HIS A 159 8.25 -17.25 -3.67
C HIS A 159 9.40 -16.83 -4.59
N VAL A 160 10.48 -16.29 -4.01
CA VAL A 160 11.70 -15.95 -4.73
C VAL A 160 12.78 -17.00 -4.45
N THR A 161 13.23 -17.67 -5.49
CA THR A 161 14.35 -18.63 -5.44
C THR A 161 15.50 -18.13 -6.31
N ARG A 162 16.74 -18.27 -5.82
CA ARG A 162 17.91 -17.94 -6.63
C ARG A 162 18.15 -19.13 -7.55
N ASN A 163 18.12 -18.92 -8.87
CA ASN A 163 18.69 -19.90 -9.77
C ASN A 163 20.20 -19.88 -9.51
N GLU A 164 20.69 -20.91 -8.82
CA GLU A 164 22.10 -21.26 -8.92
C GLU A 164 22.32 -21.63 -10.38
N ALA A 165 22.93 -20.72 -11.14
CA ALA A 165 23.45 -21.07 -12.44
C ALA A 165 24.41 -22.25 -12.20
N ARG A 166 24.01 -23.44 -12.65
CA ARG A 166 24.97 -24.52 -12.87
C ARG A 166 25.99 -23.96 -13.87
N ASN A 167 27.23 -23.89 -13.39
CA ASN A 167 28.43 -23.52 -14.16
C ASN A 167 28.44 -24.13 -15.56
#